data_AF-A0A820GI05-F1
#
_entry.id   AF-A0A820GI05-F1
#
_cell.length_a   1.000
_cell.length_b   1.000
_cell.length_c   1.000
_cell.angle_alpha   90.00
_cell.angle_beta   90.00
_cell.angle_gamma   90.00
#
_symmetry.space_group_name_H-M   'P 1'
#
loop_
_entity.id
_entity.type
_entity.pdbx_description
1 polymer ?
#
loop_
_entity_poly.entity_id
_entity_poly.type
_entity_poly.pdbx_seq_one_letter_code
_entity_poly.pdbx_strand_id
1 'polypeptide(L)' 'MSSRPRGDGDHRSTPPNIDVMYSLKVDNLTYRTRVEDLRRCFEKYGPIGDIYIPRDQ' A
#
# COMPACT_ATOMS: atom_id res chain seq x y z
N MET A 1 5.23 -44.94 -7.33
CA MET A 1 4.71 -43.82 -8.13
C MET A 1 4.29 -42.73 -7.16
N SER A 2 5.19 -41.78 -6.92
CA SER A 2 5.03 -40.73 -5.91
C SER A 2 4.51 -39.46 -6.57
N SER A 3 3.29 -39.05 -6.22
CA SER A 3 2.74 -37.77 -6.64
C SER A 3 2.38 -36.97 -5.39
N ARG A 4 3.28 -36.08 -4.97
CA ARG A 4 2.99 -35.04 -3.97
C ARG A 4 2.23 -33.91 -4.66
N PRO A 5 1.06 -33.45 -4.15
CA PRO A 5 0.43 -32.24 -4.67
C PRO A 5 1.26 -31.02 -4.27
N ARG A 6 1.27 -30.04 -5.19
CA ARG A 6 2.07 -28.83 -5.19
C ARG A 6 1.60 -27.90 -4.07
N GLY A 7 2.54 -27.18 -3.46
CA GLY A 7 2.23 -26.17 -2.45
C GLY A 7 1.46 -25.01 -3.05
N ASP A 8 0.26 -24.78 -2.53
CA ASP A 8 -0.53 -23.57 -2.76
C ASP A 8 0.03 -22.42 -1.91
N GLY A 9 1.16 -21.88 -2.39
CA GLY A 9 1.69 -20.60 -1.94
C GLY A 9 0.93 -19.46 -2.63
N ASP A 10 -0.37 -19.33 -2.38
CA ASP A 10 -1.17 -18.18 -2.81
C ASP A 10 -1.32 -17.19 -1.64
N HIS A 11 -0.25 -16.46 -1.37
CA HIS A 11 -0.30 -15.20 -0.63
C HIS A 11 0.06 -14.05 -1.57
N ARG A 12 -0.34 -14.16 -2.84
CA ARG A 12 -0.32 -13.02 -3.75
C ARG A 12 -1.67 -12.35 -3.57
N SER A 13 -1.75 -11.52 -2.53
CA SER A 13 -2.85 -10.59 -2.31
C SER A 13 -3.33 -10.08 -3.65
N THR A 14 -4.55 -10.44 -4.02
CA THR A 14 -5.24 -9.93 -5.20
C THR A 14 -5.01 -8.42 -5.22
N PRO A 15 -4.40 -7.86 -6.28
CA PRO A 15 -4.11 -6.44 -6.29
C PRO A 15 -5.41 -5.70 -6.01
N PRO A 16 -5.44 -4.83 -4.99
CA PRO A 16 -6.66 -4.10 -4.65
C PRO A 16 -7.12 -3.38 -5.92
N ASN A 17 -8.43 -3.35 -6.16
CA ASN A 17 -9.00 -2.87 -7.41
C ASN A 17 -8.54 -1.41 -7.69
N ILE A 18 -7.53 -1.24 -8.56
CA ILE A 18 -6.82 0.02 -8.78
C ILE A 18 -7.53 0.89 -9.83
N ASP A 19 -8.54 0.34 -10.53
CA ASP A 19 -9.30 1.00 -11.61
C ASP A 19 -9.93 2.36 -11.20
N VAL A 20 -10.08 2.59 -9.90
CA VAL A 20 -10.61 3.85 -9.33
C VAL A 20 -9.67 4.53 -8.32
N MET A 21 -8.41 4.08 -8.22
CA MET A 21 -7.44 4.68 -7.31
C MET A 21 -6.68 5.83 -7.99
N TYR A 22 -6.59 6.96 -7.30
CA TYR A 22 -5.80 8.11 -7.71
C TYR A 22 -4.45 8.11 -6.97
N SER A 23 -3.35 8.23 -7.72
CA SER A 23 -2.01 8.40 -7.14
C SER A 23 -1.76 9.87 -6.82
N LEU A 24 -1.54 10.18 -5.55
CA LEU A 24 -1.18 11.51 -5.08
C LEU A 24 0.28 11.52 -4.65
N LYS A 25 1.06 12.46 -5.20
CA LYS A 25 2.42 12.73 -4.76
C LYS A 25 2.40 13.95 -3.83
N VAL A 26 2.92 13.77 -2.63
CA VAL A 26 2.97 14.82 -1.61
C VAL A 26 4.45 15.10 -1.31
N ASP A 27 4.93 16.26 -1.76
CA ASP A 27 6.29 16.73 -1.50
C ASP A 27 6.35 17.54 -0.19
N ASN A 28 7.55 17.94 0.23
CA ASN A 28 7.79 18.81 1.40
C ASN A 28 7.29 18.22 2.74
N LEU A 29 7.27 16.89 2.86
CA LEU A 29 7.01 16.23 4.14
C LEU A 29 8.23 16.39 5.05
N THR A 30 8.00 16.79 6.29
CA THR A 30 9.07 16.80 7.29
C THR A 30 9.49 15.37 7.62
N TYR A 31 10.75 15.16 8.00
CA TYR A 31 11.28 13.84 8.41
C TYR A 31 10.48 13.14 9.54
N ARG A 32 9.69 13.92 10.29
CA ARG A 32 8.86 13.41 11.39
C ARG A 32 7.50 12.91 10.93
N THR A 33 7.07 13.27 9.72
CA THR A 33 5.76 12.90 9.19
C THR A 33 5.68 11.39 9.04
N ARG A 34 4.69 10.77 9.66
CA ARG A 34 4.46 9.34 9.59
C ARG A 34 3.30 8.99 8.66
N VAL A 35 3.20 7.71 8.35
CA VAL A 35 2.10 7.15 7.57
C VAL A 35 0.76 7.42 8.25
N GLU A 36 0.70 7.37 9.58
CA GLU A 36 -0.55 7.66 10.32
C GLU A 36 -1.02 9.10 10.14
N ASP A 37 -0.09 10.07 10.12
CA ASP A 37 -0.41 11.48 9.93
C ASP A 37 -0.98 11.73 8.53
N LEU A 38 -0.35 11.14 7.50
CA LEU A 38 -0.84 11.22 6.13
C LEU A 38 -2.22 10.56 6.02
N ARG A 39 -2.38 9.37 6.61
CA ARG A 39 -3.67 8.66 6.59
C ARG A 39 -4.77 9.52 7.19
N ARG A 40 -4.54 10.11 8.35
CA ARG A 40 -5.52 10.96 9.05
C ARG A 40 -5.81 12.27 8.33
N CYS A 41 -4.82 12.84 7.64
CA CYS A 41 -5.02 14.04 6.83
C CYS A 41 -5.83 13.77 5.55
N PHE A 42 -5.61 12.61 4.92
CA PHE A 42 -6.19 12.26 3.62
C PHE A 42 -7.47 11.40 3.71
N GLU A 43 -7.77 10.77 4.84
CA GLU A 43 -8.97 9.91 5.01
C GLU A 43 -10.28 10.68 4.76
N LYS A 44 -10.29 11.99 5.04
CA LYS A 44 -11.46 12.85 4.79
C LYS A 44 -11.78 13.05 3.31
N TYR A 45 -10.82 12.82 2.42
CA TYR A 45 -10.99 12.97 0.97
C TYR A 45 -11.37 11.65 0.31
N GLY A 46 -11.18 10.51 0.99
CA GLY A 46 -11.55 9.21 0.47
C GLY A 46 -10.74 8.06 1.09
N PRO A 47 -11.09 6.81 0.73
CA PRO A 47 -10.35 5.63 1.14
C PRO A 47 -8.94 5.66 0.54
N ILE A 48 -7.94 5.51 1.41
CA ILE A 48 -6.53 5.46 1.01
C ILE A 48 -6.15 3.99 0.80
N GLY A 49 -5.66 3.67 -0.40
CA GLY A 49 -5.23 2.31 -0.76
C GLY A 49 -3.86 1.97 -0.17
N ASP A 50 -2.83 2.74 -0.54
CA ASP A 50 -1.46 2.53 -0.10
C ASP A 50 -0.75 3.87 0.15
N ILE A 51 0.20 3.89 1.09
CA ILE A 51 1.03 5.06 1.40
C ILE A 51 2.49 4.63 1.36
N TYR A 52 3.23 5.19 0.42
CA TYR A 52 4.67 5.00 0.30
C TYR A 52 5.42 6.24 0.76
N ILE A 53 6.22 6.10 1.83
CA ILE A 53 7.18 7.12 2.26
C ILE A 53 8.58 6.56 2.00
N PRO A 54 9.33 7.10 1.02
CA PRO A 54 10.70 6.70 0.81
C PRO A 54 11.52 7.04 2.06
N ARG A 55 12.11 6.02 2.69
CA ARG A 55 13.06 6.20 3.76
C ARG A 55 14.45 6.15 3.15
N ASP A 56 15.21 7.23 3.32
CA ASP A 56 16.64 7.26 3.02
C ASP A 56 17.34 6.23 3.93
N GLN A 57 18.11 5.30 3.33
CA GLN A 57 18.87 4.26 4.03
C GLN A 57 20.13 4.82 4.68
#